data_AF-A0A016UMD9-F1
#
_entry.id   AF-A0A016UMD9-F1
#
_cell.length_a   1.000
_cell.length_b   1.000
_cell.length_c   1.000
_cell.angle_alpha   90.00
_cell.angle_beta   90.00
_cell.angle_gamma   90.00
#
_symmetry.space_group_name_H-M   'P 1'
#
loop_
_entity.id
_entity.type
_entity.pdbx_description
1 polymer ?
#
loop_
_entity_poly.entity_id
_entity_poly.type
_entity_poly.pdbx_seq_one_letter_code
_entity_poly.pdbx_strand_id
1 'polypeptide(L)'
;MLPLFRLKLSKNQPELNQLNIESWQQPPLGEQRPSQGRRPLRSPNEYESPRRQPPQMRFAVRVVAISVAAFLASCCVIQRFISVQEPLLFPAEQVNKTVHHDNNHNVSFVTINKSSYALHAIRDGRSGNMGAHRVRVLVVARGAVDYKCRFPDGTVVDAEKSYEMSENHAMPFGVYFVNCETPANETVGGSLEFTQKKSPWVTLPVRYDIPDEKTVKDWKHQLTICLPFVFGDRYSGKSLVEFMELNRILGVEHVIIYLDESDIPANLSSVISFYENMNVLEVVRLRIPVASKQIWYHGQLVAVTDCLYRSMGVSRFVAFHDLDEFLIPQKPELLPQTAPLLALLNTVLVNNVASIRVPTQYMSLQDTGELITLKNTLQRSYTDKTLTKCVVRPEMIFEQGIHHTSRVIQDNYKAIAGDEDTLRLYHFKTRGGSKTDTRIVRDYGDRLTQRYREVVAQIGL
;
A
#
# COMPACT_ATOMS: atom_id res chain seq x y z
N MET A 1 -22.34 36.03 -35.85
CA MET A 1 -23.56 36.19 -35.03
C MET A 1 -23.59 35.07 -33.99
N LEU A 2 -23.61 35.45 -32.71
CA LEU A 2 -23.69 34.59 -31.51
C LEU A 2 -25.16 34.16 -31.26
N PRO A 3 -25.44 33.07 -30.50
CA PRO A 3 -25.38 33.09 -29.02
C PRO A 3 -24.82 31.77 -28.41
N LEU A 4 -23.81 31.75 -27.53
CA LEU A 4 -23.78 32.05 -26.08
C LEU A 4 -25.00 31.58 -25.27
N PHE A 5 -24.92 30.35 -24.74
CA PHE A 5 -25.61 29.92 -23.52
C PHE A 5 -24.58 29.65 -22.41
N ARG A 6 -24.62 30.46 -21.35
CA ARG A 6 -23.89 30.29 -20.09
C ARG A 6 -24.65 29.33 -19.19
N LEU A 7 -24.03 28.22 -18.80
CA LEU A 7 -24.44 27.45 -17.62
C LEU A 7 -23.53 27.86 -16.44
N LYS A 8 -24.15 28.38 -15.38
CA LYS A 8 -23.52 28.70 -14.10
C LYS A 8 -23.14 27.39 -13.40
N LEU A 9 -21.85 27.14 -13.21
CA LEU A 9 -21.36 26.15 -12.25
C LEU A 9 -21.00 26.84 -10.94
N SER A 10 -21.48 26.22 -9.86
CA SER A 10 -21.29 26.59 -8.45
C SER A 10 -19.80 26.66 -8.10
N LYS A 11 -19.34 27.80 -7.58
CA LYS A 11 -18.02 27.98 -6.99
C LYS A 11 -17.98 27.25 -5.63
N ASN A 12 -17.22 26.16 -5.54
CA ASN A 12 -16.49 25.72 -4.34
C ASN A 12 -15.68 24.44 -4.65
N GLN A 13 -14.58 24.57 -5.38
CA GLN A 13 -13.45 23.64 -5.40
C GLN A 13 -12.17 24.46 -5.62
N PRO A 14 -11.10 24.26 -4.82
CA PRO A 14 -9.85 24.97 -5.04
C PRO A 14 -9.15 24.43 -6.29
N GLU A 15 -8.71 25.36 -7.15
CA GLU A 15 -7.95 25.11 -8.38
C GLU A 15 -6.66 24.35 -8.08
N LEU A 16 -6.53 23.14 -8.63
CA LEU A 16 -5.26 22.42 -8.72
C LEU A 16 -4.42 23.07 -9.83
N ASN A 17 -3.47 23.91 -9.44
CA ASN A 17 -2.47 24.45 -10.34
C ASN A 17 -1.66 23.31 -10.99
N GLN A 18 -1.58 23.37 -12.32
CA GLN A 18 -0.71 22.54 -13.15
C GLN A 18 0.74 22.65 -12.65
N LEU A 19 1.25 21.57 -12.07
CA LEU A 19 2.68 21.44 -11.77
C LEU A 19 3.38 20.88 -13.00
N ASN A 20 4.21 21.73 -13.62
CA ASN A 20 5.25 21.32 -14.55
C ASN A 20 6.20 20.35 -13.84
N ILE A 21 6.24 19.10 -14.30
CA ILE A 21 7.28 18.14 -13.91
C ILE A 21 8.25 18.04 -15.09
N GLU A 22 9.45 18.56 -14.89
CA GLU A 22 10.56 18.45 -15.82
C GLU A 22 10.88 16.99 -16.13
N SER A 23 11.16 16.77 -17.40
CA SER A 23 11.49 15.51 -18.05
C SER A 23 12.66 14.77 -17.39
N TRP A 24 12.44 13.51 -17.01
CA TRP A 24 13.48 12.55 -16.73
C TRP A 24 14.06 12.01 -18.05
N GLN A 25 15.17 12.59 -18.51
CA GLN A 25 16.05 11.94 -19.49
C GLN A 25 17.28 11.39 -18.76
N GLN A 26 17.65 10.15 -19.09
CA GLN A 26 18.89 9.53 -18.59
C GLN A 26 20.13 10.24 -19.17
N PRO A 27 21.23 10.38 -18.41
CA PRO A 27 22.48 10.92 -18.94
C PRO A 27 23.26 9.85 -19.73
N PRO A 28 23.88 10.18 -20.88
CA PRO A 28 24.80 9.29 -21.58
C PRO A 28 26.19 9.25 -20.92
N LEU A 29 26.88 8.14 -21.14
CA LEU A 29 28.19 7.77 -20.62
C LEU A 29 29.34 8.69 -21.11
N GLY A 30 30.07 9.21 -20.12
CA GLY A 30 31.52 9.49 -20.05
C GLY A 30 32.34 9.97 -21.25
N GLU A 31 33.03 11.11 -21.06
CA GLU A 31 34.38 11.36 -21.56
C GLU A 31 35.21 12.19 -20.55
N GLN A 32 36.53 12.03 -20.60
CA GLN A 32 37.49 12.20 -19.49
C GLN A 32 38.16 13.59 -19.33
N ARG A 33 38.50 13.90 -18.06
CA ARG A 33 39.73 14.60 -17.52
C ARG A 33 39.90 16.14 -17.72
N PRO A 34 40.83 16.84 -17.00
CA PRO A 34 41.72 16.42 -15.89
C PRO A 34 41.79 17.34 -14.64
N SER A 35 42.44 16.78 -13.62
CA SER A 35 43.06 17.31 -12.38
C SER A 35 43.51 18.78 -12.28
N GLN A 36 43.26 19.40 -11.12
CA GLN A 36 44.15 20.24 -10.26
C GLN A 36 43.49 20.29 -8.86
N GLY A 37 44.10 20.38 -7.68
CA GLY A 37 45.45 20.63 -7.18
C GLY A 37 45.38 20.55 -5.63
N ARG A 38 46.52 20.31 -4.98
CA ARG A 38 46.68 19.96 -3.56
C ARG A 38 46.76 21.17 -2.60
N ARG A 39 46.38 20.91 -1.33
CA ARG A 39 46.92 21.41 -0.01
C ARG A 39 46.48 22.81 0.52
N PRO A 40 46.65 23.11 1.83
CA PRO A 40 46.34 22.34 3.05
C PRO A 40 45.77 23.18 4.25
N LEU A 41 45.27 22.46 5.28
CA LEU A 41 45.24 22.72 6.73
C LEU A 41 45.48 24.14 7.30
N ARG A 42 44.56 24.57 8.19
CA ARG A 42 44.86 25.32 9.43
C ARG A 42 43.70 25.24 10.46
N SER A 43 43.98 24.64 11.61
CA SER A 43 43.55 25.07 12.96
C SER A 43 44.81 25.63 13.65
N PRO A 44 44.78 26.42 14.76
CA PRO A 44 44.22 26.02 16.07
C PRO A 44 43.70 27.18 16.97
N ASN A 45 43.38 26.80 18.22
CA ASN A 45 43.22 27.56 19.48
C ASN A 45 41.77 27.87 19.89
N GLU A 46 41.23 27.19 20.91
CA GLU A 46 41.50 27.30 22.36
C GLU A 46 40.97 28.60 22.98
N TYR A 47 39.93 28.49 23.81
CA TYR A 47 39.76 29.30 25.02
C TYR A 47 38.85 28.54 26.02
N GLU A 48 39.39 28.25 27.19
CA GLU A 48 38.74 27.64 28.36
C GLU A 48 38.07 28.70 29.27
N SER A 49 36.87 28.34 29.80
CA SER A 49 36.30 28.59 31.16
C SER A 49 36.17 30.02 31.75
N PRO A 50 35.30 30.29 32.78
CA PRO A 50 34.92 29.40 33.88
C PRO A 50 33.44 29.38 34.36
N ARG A 51 33.21 28.35 35.18
CA ARG A 51 32.06 27.97 36.01
C ARG A 51 31.39 29.09 36.82
N ARG A 52 30.06 28.99 36.99
CA ARG A 52 29.31 29.33 38.23
C ARG A 52 28.09 28.40 38.43
N GLN A 53 28.08 27.63 39.52
CA GLN A 53 26.89 27.15 40.27
C GLN A 53 26.56 28.20 41.38
N PRO A 54 25.50 28.14 42.24
CA PRO A 54 24.54 27.06 42.63
C PRO A 54 23.06 27.61 42.72
N PRO A 55 22.02 27.07 43.43
CA PRO A 55 22.01 26.02 44.45
C PRO A 55 20.97 24.90 44.36
N GLN A 56 21.24 23.91 45.21
CA GLN A 56 20.55 22.66 45.48
C GLN A 56 19.20 22.89 46.17
N MET A 57 18.16 22.16 45.73
CA MET A 57 16.96 21.90 46.52
C MET A 57 16.93 20.42 46.92
N ARG A 58 16.83 20.21 48.23
CA ARG A 58 16.72 18.90 48.88
C ARG A 58 15.30 18.36 48.66
N PHE A 59 15.18 17.17 48.08
CA PHE A 59 13.97 16.35 48.22
C PHE A 59 14.28 15.18 49.16
N ALA A 60 13.51 15.12 50.24
CA ALA A 60 13.59 14.08 51.24
C ALA A 60 12.96 12.78 50.71
N VAL A 61 13.73 11.70 50.80
CA VAL A 61 13.25 10.32 50.62
C VAL A 61 12.49 9.92 51.88
N ARG A 62 11.21 9.54 51.75
CA ARG A 62 10.51 8.75 52.76
C ARG A 62 10.62 7.28 52.39
N VAL A 63 11.46 6.56 53.14
CA VAL A 63 11.51 5.10 53.17
C VAL A 63 10.30 4.62 53.98
N VAL A 64 9.42 3.83 53.36
CA VAL A 64 8.44 3.02 54.09
C VAL A 64 9.01 1.61 54.15
N ALA A 65 9.38 1.19 55.36
CA ALA A 65 9.77 -0.17 55.67
C ALA A 65 8.50 -1.04 55.76
N ILE A 66 8.45 -2.13 54.99
CA ILE A 66 7.51 -3.23 55.22
C ILE A 66 8.36 -4.47 55.53
N SER A 67 8.20 -4.97 56.74
CA SER A 67 8.95 -6.06 57.34
C SER A 67 8.64 -7.41 56.69
N VAL A 68 9.71 -8.16 56.42
CA VAL A 68 9.70 -9.59 56.06
C VAL A 68 9.65 -10.40 57.35
N ALA A 69 8.49 -10.97 57.70
CA ALA A 69 8.37 -12.10 58.64
C ALA A 69 6.91 -12.62 58.69
N ALA A 70 6.53 -13.45 57.73
CA ALA A 70 5.47 -14.45 57.88
C ALA A 70 5.72 -15.58 56.88
N PHE A 71 6.66 -16.45 57.27
CA PHE A 71 7.00 -17.69 56.59
C PHE A 71 6.18 -18.82 57.27
N LEU A 72 5.83 -19.85 56.48
CA LEU A 72 5.38 -21.19 56.88
C LEU A 72 3.87 -21.42 57.10
N ALA A 73 3.17 -21.78 56.01
CA ALA A 73 2.46 -23.06 55.94
C ALA A 73 2.07 -23.39 54.49
N SER A 74 2.25 -24.65 54.11
CA SER A 74 1.70 -25.31 52.91
C SER A 74 2.58 -25.35 51.64
N CYS A 75 3.80 -25.86 51.79
CA CYS A 75 4.39 -26.74 50.78
C CYS A 75 3.95 -28.18 51.06
N CYS A 76 3.22 -28.81 50.14
CA CYS A 76 3.31 -30.22 49.75
C CYS A 76 2.11 -30.56 48.88
N VAL A 77 2.33 -30.78 47.58
CA VAL A 77 1.93 -31.98 46.82
C VAL A 77 2.34 -31.78 45.35
N ILE A 78 3.45 -32.44 45.02
CA ILE A 78 3.75 -33.18 43.79
C ILE A 78 4.07 -32.36 42.51
N GLN A 79 5.38 -32.22 42.28
CA GLN A 79 6.00 -32.25 40.96
C GLN A 79 5.72 -33.58 40.26
N ARG A 80 5.32 -33.57 38.99
CA ARG A 80 5.88 -34.40 37.91
C ARG A 80 5.26 -34.05 36.55
N PHE A 81 6.11 -34.09 35.54
CA PHE A 81 5.90 -34.16 34.10
C PHE A 81 6.48 -33.01 33.26
N ILE A 82 7.52 -33.45 32.55
CA ILE A 82 8.39 -32.86 31.55
C ILE A 82 7.66 -32.81 30.20
N SER A 83 7.96 -31.78 29.40
CA SER A 83 7.92 -31.73 27.93
C SER A 83 6.64 -32.17 27.21
N VAL A 84 5.88 -31.19 26.71
CA VAL A 84 5.20 -31.29 25.41
C VAL A 84 5.29 -29.92 24.72
N GLN A 85 6.09 -29.85 23.66
CA GLN A 85 5.82 -28.95 22.54
C GLN A 85 4.57 -29.49 21.84
N GLU A 86 3.49 -28.73 21.79
CA GLU A 86 2.48 -28.88 20.75
C GLU A 86 1.99 -27.49 20.30
N PRO A 87 1.86 -27.27 18.99
CA PRO A 87 1.43 -26.00 18.43
C PRO A 87 -0.07 -25.81 18.68
N LEU A 88 -0.46 -24.56 18.94
CA LEU A 88 -1.86 -24.14 18.97
C LEU A 88 -2.49 -24.38 17.59
N LEU A 89 -3.09 -25.55 17.42
CA LEU A 89 -3.99 -25.89 16.32
C LEU A 89 -5.32 -25.18 16.62
N PHE A 90 -5.57 -24.06 15.95
CA PHE A 90 -6.91 -23.48 15.93
C PHE A 90 -7.81 -24.39 15.09
N PRO A 91 -8.96 -24.86 15.60
CA PRO A 91 -9.93 -25.55 14.76
C PRO A 91 -10.52 -24.55 13.77
N ALA A 92 -10.42 -24.88 12.48
CA ALA A 92 -11.10 -24.18 11.40
C ALA A 92 -12.62 -24.39 11.57
N GLU A 93 -13.27 -23.48 12.28
CA GLU A 93 -14.73 -23.42 12.38
C GLU A 93 -15.29 -22.54 11.26
N GLN A 94 -16.45 -22.94 10.74
CA GLN A 94 -16.95 -22.60 9.41
C GLN A 94 -17.05 -21.09 9.13
N VAL A 95 -16.28 -20.65 8.12
CA VAL A 95 -16.36 -19.32 7.54
C VAL A 95 -17.70 -19.15 6.82
N ASN A 96 -18.55 -18.28 7.34
CA ASN A 96 -19.68 -17.74 6.57
C ASN A 96 -19.12 -17.10 5.30
N LYS A 97 -19.50 -17.65 4.14
CA LYS A 97 -19.08 -17.16 2.82
C LYS A 97 -19.54 -15.72 2.62
N THR A 98 -18.59 -14.81 2.48
CA THR A 98 -18.83 -13.48 1.90
C THR A 98 -17.60 -13.07 1.11
N VAL A 99 -17.80 -12.76 -0.18
CA VAL A 99 -16.83 -12.57 -1.27
C VAL A 99 -16.29 -13.87 -1.88
N HIS A 100 -16.78 -14.19 -3.08
CA HIS A 100 -16.20 -15.23 -3.92
C HIS A 100 -15.08 -14.62 -4.76
N HIS A 101 -13.85 -15.10 -4.54
CA HIS A 101 -12.70 -14.80 -5.38
C HIS A 101 -12.38 -16.01 -6.25
N ASP A 102 -12.12 -15.78 -7.54
CA ASP A 102 -11.41 -16.74 -8.37
C ASP A 102 -9.94 -16.80 -7.90
N ASN A 103 -9.50 -17.96 -7.42
CA ASN A 103 -8.15 -18.19 -6.88
C ASN A 103 -7.05 -18.20 -7.97
N ASN A 104 -7.39 -17.93 -9.24
CA ASN A 104 -6.38 -17.78 -10.28
C ASN A 104 -5.66 -16.43 -10.16
N HIS A 105 -4.48 -16.45 -9.55
CA HIS A 105 -3.59 -15.29 -9.32
C HIS A 105 -3.11 -14.60 -10.61
N ASN A 106 -3.21 -15.26 -11.77
CA ASN A 106 -2.86 -14.65 -13.04
C ASN A 106 -4.03 -13.79 -13.56
N VAL A 107 -3.76 -12.51 -13.80
CA VAL A 107 -4.71 -11.56 -14.38
C VAL A 107 -4.19 -11.11 -15.74
N SER A 108 -4.99 -11.30 -16.78
CA SER A 108 -4.61 -10.97 -18.15
C SER A 108 -5.67 -10.10 -18.81
N PHE A 109 -5.23 -9.23 -19.73
CA PHE A 109 -6.12 -8.40 -20.50
C PHE A 109 -6.75 -9.17 -21.66
N VAL A 110 -8.04 -8.96 -21.85
CA VAL A 110 -8.78 -9.35 -23.06
C VAL A 110 -8.76 -8.17 -24.03
N THR A 111 -8.23 -8.41 -25.23
CA THR A 111 -8.18 -7.38 -26.28
C THR A 111 -9.56 -7.23 -26.91
N ILE A 112 -10.13 -6.03 -26.86
CA ILE A 112 -11.38 -5.70 -27.57
C ILE A 112 -11.04 -5.23 -28.98
N ASN A 113 -10.09 -4.29 -29.09
CA ASN A 113 -9.48 -3.84 -30.34
C ASN A 113 -8.16 -3.09 -30.04
N LYS A 114 -7.54 -2.48 -31.05
CA LYS A 114 -6.26 -1.75 -30.95
C LYS A 114 -6.27 -0.51 -30.03
N SER A 115 -7.43 -0.11 -29.53
CA SER A 115 -7.63 1.10 -28.71
C SER A 115 -8.27 0.84 -27.36
N SER A 116 -8.62 -0.41 -27.04
CA SER A 116 -9.33 -0.78 -25.81
C SER A 116 -9.01 -2.22 -25.39
N TYR A 117 -8.66 -2.38 -24.12
CA TYR A 117 -8.32 -3.65 -23.48
C TYR A 117 -9.06 -3.74 -22.15
N ALA A 118 -9.81 -4.81 -21.92
CA ALA A 118 -10.51 -5.04 -20.66
C ALA A 118 -9.71 -6.02 -19.79
N LEU A 119 -9.63 -5.77 -18.48
CA LEU A 119 -8.96 -6.66 -17.55
C LEU A 119 -9.90 -7.78 -17.08
N HIS A 120 -10.96 -7.40 -16.37
CA HIS A 120 -12.01 -8.28 -15.90
C HIS A 120 -13.25 -7.48 -15.49
N ALA A 121 -14.34 -8.21 -15.24
CA ALA A 121 -15.57 -7.68 -14.68
C ALA A 121 -15.63 -7.90 -13.17
N ILE A 122 -16.32 -6.98 -12.50
CA ILE A 122 -16.52 -6.95 -11.05
C ILE A 122 -18.01 -6.80 -10.82
N ARG A 123 -18.61 -7.72 -10.06
CA ARG A 123 -19.96 -7.54 -9.55
C ARG A 123 -19.87 -6.68 -8.29
N ASP A 124 -20.28 -5.42 -8.39
CA ASP A 124 -20.23 -4.47 -7.27
C ASP A 124 -21.65 -4.27 -6.70
N GLY A 125 -21.91 -4.97 -5.61
CA GLY A 125 -23.15 -4.94 -4.87
C GLY A 125 -23.31 -3.73 -3.95
N ARG A 126 -22.27 -2.91 -3.80
CA ARG A 126 -22.34 -1.66 -3.02
C ARG A 126 -23.29 -0.67 -3.69
N SER A 127 -23.97 0.10 -2.86
CA SER A 127 -24.83 1.20 -3.30
C SER A 127 -24.19 2.51 -2.89
N GLY A 128 -24.18 3.53 -3.75
CA GLY A 128 -23.67 4.83 -3.36
C GLY A 128 -23.55 5.80 -4.52
N ASN A 129 -22.58 6.70 -4.42
CA ASN A 129 -22.37 7.79 -5.37
C ASN A 129 -22.03 7.33 -6.79
N MET A 130 -21.71 6.04 -6.95
CA MET A 130 -21.28 5.41 -8.20
C MET A 130 -22.30 4.42 -8.76
N GLY A 131 -23.57 4.61 -8.41
CA GLY A 131 -24.67 3.72 -8.77
C GLY A 131 -24.75 2.49 -7.87
N ALA A 132 -25.91 1.83 -7.90
CA ALA A 132 -26.17 0.61 -7.17
C ALA A 132 -26.13 -0.61 -8.11
N HIS A 133 -25.66 -1.74 -7.58
CA HIS A 133 -25.70 -3.06 -8.22
C HIS A 133 -25.18 -3.04 -9.67
N ARG A 134 -23.92 -2.61 -9.82
CA ARG A 134 -23.27 -2.46 -11.13
C ARG A 134 -22.32 -3.61 -11.40
N VAL A 135 -22.29 -4.05 -12.66
CA VAL A 135 -21.12 -4.78 -13.17
C VAL A 135 -20.14 -3.73 -13.68
N ARG A 136 -18.95 -3.68 -13.07
CA ARG A 136 -17.89 -2.74 -13.42
C ARG A 136 -16.80 -3.48 -14.17
N VAL A 137 -16.41 -2.98 -15.34
CA VAL A 137 -15.31 -3.53 -16.12
C VAL A 137 -14.14 -2.56 -16.06
N LEU A 138 -12.99 -3.04 -15.61
CA LEU A 138 -11.74 -2.26 -15.62
C LEU A 138 -11.13 -2.29 -17.02
N VAL A 139 -10.96 -1.12 -17.63
CA VAL A 139 -10.55 -0.98 -19.02
C VAL A 139 -9.35 -0.04 -19.15
N VAL A 140 -8.38 -0.40 -19.98
CA VAL A 140 -7.34 0.48 -20.49
C VAL A 140 -7.70 0.88 -21.92
N ALA A 141 -7.93 2.17 -22.17
CA ALA A 141 -8.41 2.66 -23.47
C ALA A 141 -7.82 4.01 -23.84
N ARG A 142 -7.84 4.34 -25.14
CA ARG A 142 -7.37 5.65 -25.64
C ARG A 142 -8.27 6.85 -25.29
N GLY A 143 -9.44 6.58 -24.73
CA GLY A 143 -10.46 7.59 -24.40
C GLY A 143 -11.73 6.93 -23.89
N ALA A 144 -12.61 7.74 -23.31
CA ALA A 144 -13.98 7.31 -23.00
C ALA A 144 -14.77 7.04 -24.29
N VAL A 145 -15.37 5.86 -24.38
CA VAL A 145 -16.08 5.36 -25.58
C VAL A 145 -17.30 4.56 -25.15
N ASP A 146 -18.22 4.32 -26.09
CA ASP A 146 -19.44 3.57 -25.82
C ASP A 146 -19.18 2.05 -25.81
N TYR A 147 -19.59 1.40 -24.72
CA TYR A 147 -19.52 -0.04 -24.53
C TYR A 147 -20.91 -0.63 -24.31
N LYS A 148 -21.01 -1.96 -24.44
CA LYS A 148 -22.20 -2.72 -24.09
C LYS A 148 -21.79 -3.97 -23.31
N CYS A 149 -22.65 -4.37 -22.38
CA CYS A 149 -22.57 -5.65 -21.69
C CYS A 149 -23.73 -6.54 -22.16
N ARG A 150 -23.47 -7.83 -22.33
CA ARG A 150 -24.50 -8.86 -22.49
C ARG A 150 -24.39 -9.83 -21.32
N PHE A 151 -25.49 -9.91 -20.57
CA PHE A 151 -25.61 -10.76 -19.39
C PHE A 151 -25.97 -12.21 -19.79
N PRO A 152 -25.82 -13.20 -18.88
CA PRO A 152 -25.97 -14.61 -19.22
C PRO A 152 -27.29 -15.00 -19.89
N ASP A 153 -28.40 -14.34 -19.57
CA ASP A 153 -29.71 -14.64 -20.19
C ASP A 153 -29.90 -13.94 -21.54
N GLY A 154 -28.87 -13.22 -22.00
CA GLY A 154 -28.81 -12.57 -23.31
C GLY A 154 -29.23 -11.11 -23.31
N THR A 155 -29.64 -10.52 -22.17
CA THR A 155 -29.97 -9.09 -22.12
C THR A 155 -28.75 -8.25 -22.42
N VAL A 156 -28.90 -7.34 -23.38
CA VAL A 156 -27.87 -6.37 -23.75
C VAL A 156 -28.19 -5.03 -23.09
N VAL A 157 -27.23 -4.52 -22.34
CA VAL A 157 -27.30 -3.22 -21.67
C VAL A 157 -26.24 -2.29 -22.26
N ASP A 158 -26.65 -1.09 -22.64
CA ASP A 158 -25.71 -0.02 -22.97
C ASP A 158 -25.00 0.44 -21.69
N ALA A 159 -23.67 0.44 -21.71
CA ALA A 159 -22.90 0.90 -20.57
C ALA A 159 -23.14 2.40 -20.34
N GLU A 160 -23.05 2.81 -19.08
CA GLU A 160 -22.99 4.21 -18.72
C GLU A 160 -21.74 4.87 -19.31
N LYS A 161 -21.70 6.21 -19.28
CA LYS A 161 -20.49 6.95 -19.62
C LYS A 161 -19.31 6.42 -18.79
N SER A 162 -18.23 6.03 -19.47
CA SER A 162 -17.02 5.53 -18.82
C SER A 162 -16.53 6.51 -17.76
N TYR A 163 -16.27 6.00 -16.56
CA TYR A 163 -15.64 6.75 -15.50
C TYR A 163 -14.13 6.75 -15.74
N GLU A 164 -13.59 7.92 -16.06
CA GLU A 164 -12.15 8.11 -16.21
C GLU A 164 -11.50 8.28 -14.83
N MET A 165 -10.44 7.52 -14.55
CA MET A 165 -9.72 7.66 -13.29
C MET A 165 -8.89 8.94 -13.24
N SER A 166 -8.72 9.46 -12.03
CA SER A 166 -8.23 10.82 -11.77
C SER A 166 -6.76 11.01 -12.13
N GLU A 167 -5.96 9.94 -12.14
CA GLU A 167 -4.52 9.97 -12.39
C GLU A 167 -4.14 9.37 -13.77
N ASN A 168 -4.95 9.62 -14.80
CA ASN A 168 -4.58 9.29 -16.17
C ASN A 168 -3.56 10.27 -16.80
N HIS A 169 -3.42 11.48 -16.25
CA HIS A 169 -2.44 12.51 -16.66
C HIS A 169 -2.41 12.78 -18.17
N ALA A 170 -3.56 12.75 -18.84
CA ALA A 170 -3.71 12.98 -20.28
C ALA A 170 -2.82 12.10 -21.17
N MET A 171 -2.45 10.91 -20.68
CA MET A 171 -1.65 9.95 -21.43
C MET A 171 -2.46 9.34 -22.59
N PRO A 172 -1.80 8.84 -23.66
CA PRO A 172 -2.49 8.26 -24.80
C PRO A 172 -3.46 7.12 -24.48
N PHE A 173 -3.20 6.37 -23.41
CA PHE A 173 -4.12 5.42 -22.81
C PHE A 173 -4.36 5.81 -21.35
N GLY A 174 -5.64 5.79 -20.96
CA GLY A 174 -6.10 5.96 -19.59
C GLY A 174 -6.75 4.69 -19.05
N VAL A 175 -6.95 4.65 -17.75
CA VAL A 175 -7.69 3.62 -17.03
C VAL A 175 -9.11 4.12 -16.75
N TYR A 176 -10.09 3.25 -16.99
CA TYR A 176 -11.51 3.56 -16.90
C TYR A 176 -12.26 2.44 -16.18
N PHE A 177 -13.32 2.82 -15.48
CA PHE A 177 -14.43 1.91 -15.20
C PHE A 177 -15.52 2.08 -16.23
N VAL A 178 -15.91 0.98 -16.85
CA VAL A 178 -17.12 0.90 -17.66
C VAL A 178 -18.20 0.23 -16.81
N ASN A 179 -19.29 0.95 -16.56
CA ASN A 179 -20.34 0.49 -15.65
C ASN A 179 -21.56 0.04 -16.44
N CYS A 180 -22.00 -1.18 -16.19
CA CYS A 180 -23.24 -1.73 -16.72
C CYS A 180 -24.23 -1.96 -15.58
N GLU A 181 -25.45 -1.47 -15.75
CA GLU A 181 -26.55 -1.76 -14.84
C GLU A 181 -26.89 -3.25 -14.89
N THR A 182 -26.97 -3.88 -13.72
CA THR A 182 -27.40 -5.27 -13.63
C THR A 182 -28.91 -5.36 -13.87
N PRO A 183 -29.39 -6.11 -14.87
CA PRO A 183 -30.82 -6.29 -15.10
C PRO A 183 -31.52 -6.89 -13.87
N ALA A 184 -32.71 -6.38 -13.52
CA ALA A 184 -33.42 -6.77 -12.29
C ALA A 184 -33.72 -8.28 -12.17
N ASN A 185 -33.83 -8.98 -13.30
CA ASN A 185 -34.19 -10.39 -13.36
C ASN A 185 -33.00 -11.32 -13.69
N GLU A 186 -31.77 -10.81 -13.73
CA GLU A 186 -30.60 -11.61 -14.07
C GLU A 186 -29.61 -11.73 -12.91
N THR A 187 -29.07 -12.93 -12.73
CA THR A 187 -27.89 -13.14 -11.90
C THR A 187 -26.64 -12.92 -12.72
N VAL A 188 -25.69 -12.14 -12.21
CA VAL A 188 -24.36 -12.03 -12.80
C VAL A 188 -23.63 -13.36 -12.54
N GLY A 189 -23.45 -14.16 -13.59
CA GLY A 189 -22.70 -15.42 -13.53
C GLY A 189 -21.19 -15.21 -13.39
N GLY A 190 -20.41 -16.28 -13.57
CA GLY A 190 -18.94 -16.22 -13.52
C GLY A 190 -18.28 -15.50 -14.70
N SER A 191 -19.06 -15.11 -15.72
CA SER A 191 -18.58 -14.36 -16.89
C SER A 191 -19.66 -13.43 -17.44
N LEU A 192 -19.22 -12.46 -18.23
CA LEU A 192 -20.05 -11.47 -18.92
C LEU A 192 -19.53 -11.31 -20.35
N GLU A 193 -20.41 -11.14 -21.33
CA GLU A 193 -20.00 -10.71 -22.67
C GLU A 193 -19.91 -9.18 -22.73
N PHE A 194 -18.83 -8.67 -23.31
CA PHE A 194 -18.51 -7.25 -23.34
C PHE A 194 -18.07 -6.83 -24.73
N THR A 195 -18.43 -5.62 -25.15
CA THR A 195 -17.97 -5.09 -26.43
C THR A 195 -17.88 -3.57 -26.44
N GLN A 196 -17.02 -3.06 -27.32
CA GLN A 196 -17.02 -1.66 -27.74
C GLN A 196 -17.70 -1.56 -29.10
N LYS A 197 -18.48 -0.50 -29.35
CA LYS A 197 -19.21 -0.27 -30.60
C LYS A 197 -18.42 -0.71 -31.87
N LYS A 198 -19.04 -1.57 -32.70
CA LYS A 198 -18.47 -2.16 -33.94
C LYS A 198 -17.29 -3.15 -33.73
N SER A 199 -16.96 -3.50 -32.50
CA SER A 199 -16.00 -4.58 -32.21
C SER A 199 -16.75 -5.91 -32.01
N PRO A 200 -16.07 -7.06 -32.11
CA PRO A 200 -16.63 -8.34 -31.70
C PRO A 200 -17.01 -8.34 -30.21
N TRP A 201 -17.89 -9.26 -29.83
CA TRP A 201 -18.14 -9.57 -28.42
C TRP A 201 -16.97 -10.38 -27.87
N VAL A 202 -16.54 -10.06 -26.67
CA VAL A 202 -15.52 -10.81 -25.94
C VAL A 202 -16.09 -11.27 -24.60
N THR A 203 -15.70 -12.45 -24.15
CA THR A 203 -16.08 -12.96 -22.83
C THR A 203 -15.07 -12.47 -21.78
N LEU A 204 -15.57 -11.84 -20.73
CA LEU A 204 -14.79 -11.41 -19.58
C LEU A 204 -15.14 -12.27 -18.35
N PRO A 205 -14.16 -12.72 -17.56
CA PRO A 205 -14.43 -13.33 -16.28
C PRO A 205 -14.94 -12.27 -15.29
N VAL A 206 -15.92 -12.64 -14.47
CA VAL A 206 -16.32 -11.88 -13.28
C VAL A 206 -15.42 -12.34 -12.14
N ARG A 207 -14.43 -11.53 -11.78
CA ARG A 207 -13.36 -11.95 -10.84
C ARG A 207 -13.70 -11.72 -9.38
N TYR A 208 -14.43 -10.65 -9.10
CA TYR A 208 -14.77 -10.25 -7.74
C TYR A 208 -16.28 -10.04 -7.60
N ASP A 209 -16.85 -10.62 -6.53
CA ASP A 209 -18.24 -10.41 -6.11
C ASP A 209 -18.28 -9.64 -4.79
N ILE A 210 -18.39 -8.33 -4.89
CA ILE A 210 -18.26 -7.40 -3.77
C ILE A 210 -19.66 -7.17 -3.18
N PRO A 211 -19.90 -7.54 -1.92
CA PRO A 211 -21.18 -7.33 -1.27
C PRO A 211 -21.35 -5.85 -0.86
N ASP A 212 -22.53 -5.50 -0.37
CA ASP A 212 -22.75 -4.20 0.27
C ASP A 212 -21.75 -4.01 1.42
N GLU A 213 -21.13 -2.84 1.48
CA GLU A 213 -20.04 -2.54 2.41
C GLU A 213 -20.45 -2.68 3.88
N LYS A 214 -21.74 -2.52 4.20
CA LYS A 214 -22.29 -2.65 5.56
C LYS A 214 -22.40 -4.11 6.01
N THR A 215 -22.29 -5.05 5.08
CA THR A 215 -22.39 -6.49 5.36
C THR A 215 -21.04 -7.13 5.65
N VAL A 216 -19.93 -6.45 5.31
CA VAL A 216 -18.57 -6.92 5.59
C VAL A 216 -18.29 -6.77 7.09
N LYS A 217 -18.15 -7.90 7.79
CA LYS A 217 -17.92 -7.94 9.25
C LYS A 217 -16.65 -8.68 9.65
N ASP A 218 -16.20 -9.61 8.82
CA ASP A 218 -15.05 -10.46 9.06
C ASP A 218 -14.04 -10.26 7.94
N TRP A 219 -12.76 -10.38 8.27
CA TRP A 219 -11.64 -10.23 7.34
C TRP A 219 -10.63 -11.34 7.57
N LYS A 220 -10.09 -11.89 6.48
CA LYS A 220 -8.99 -12.85 6.52
C LYS A 220 -7.71 -12.19 7.04
N HIS A 221 -7.50 -10.91 6.71
CA HIS A 221 -6.33 -10.15 7.09
C HIS A 221 -6.72 -8.81 7.72
N GLN A 222 -6.11 -8.44 8.85
CA GLN A 222 -6.35 -7.14 9.48
C GLN A 222 -5.63 -6.00 8.75
N LEU A 223 -4.42 -6.26 8.24
CA LEU A 223 -3.63 -5.29 7.50
C LEU A 223 -2.90 -5.96 6.34
N THR A 224 -3.16 -5.45 5.13
CA THR A 224 -2.49 -5.86 3.91
C THR A 224 -1.71 -4.70 3.31
N ILE A 225 -0.54 -4.98 2.74
CA ILE A 225 0.14 -4.03 1.85
C ILE A 225 -0.13 -4.40 0.41
N CYS A 226 -0.49 -3.40 -0.38
CA CYS A 226 -0.45 -3.47 -1.82
C CYS A 226 0.85 -2.86 -2.35
N LEU A 227 1.73 -3.70 -2.88
CA LEU A 227 2.91 -3.29 -3.61
C LEU A 227 2.54 -3.22 -5.11
N PRO A 228 2.42 -2.01 -5.69
CA PRO A 228 2.28 -1.88 -7.13
C PRO A 228 3.55 -2.39 -7.85
N PHE A 229 3.51 -2.39 -9.18
CA PHE A 229 4.55 -2.97 -10.03
C PHE A 229 5.98 -2.79 -9.51
N VAL A 230 6.62 -3.91 -9.17
CA VAL A 230 8.03 -3.95 -8.81
C VAL A 230 8.83 -4.17 -10.11
N PHE A 231 9.46 -3.11 -10.60
CA PHE A 231 10.12 -3.12 -11.90
C PHE A 231 11.60 -3.51 -11.83
N GLY A 232 11.99 -4.44 -12.69
CA GLY A 232 13.39 -4.73 -13.06
C GLY A 232 14.26 -5.26 -11.92
N ASP A 233 15.55 -4.94 -11.99
CA ASP A 233 16.58 -5.29 -11.02
C ASP A 233 16.72 -4.26 -9.88
N ARG A 234 15.77 -3.32 -9.78
CA ARG A 234 15.80 -2.22 -8.80
C ARG A 234 15.84 -2.72 -7.36
N TYR A 235 15.29 -3.90 -7.09
CA TYR A 235 15.18 -4.45 -5.75
C TYR A 235 15.76 -5.85 -5.69
N SER A 236 16.63 -6.09 -4.71
CA SER A 236 17.20 -7.41 -4.45
C SER A 236 16.25 -8.28 -3.62
N GLY A 237 16.44 -9.60 -3.65
CA GLY A 237 15.75 -10.50 -2.73
C GLY A 237 15.95 -10.09 -1.25
N LYS A 238 17.16 -9.63 -0.89
CA LYS A 238 17.46 -9.14 0.46
C LYS A 238 16.68 -7.88 0.83
N SER A 239 16.48 -6.97 -0.12
CA SER A 239 15.62 -5.80 0.06
C SER A 239 14.16 -6.22 0.33
N LEU A 240 13.68 -7.26 -0.36
CA LEU A 240 12.35 -7.82 -0.09
C LEU A 240 12.27 -8.48 1.30
N VAL A 241 13.29 -9.21 1.75
CA VAL A 241 13.32 -9.78 3.11
C VAL A 241 13.22 -8.67 4.17
N GLU A 242 14.02 -7.60 4.07
CA GLU A 242 13.93 -6.48 4.99
C GLU A 242 12.54 -5.84 4.98
N PHE A 243 11.99 -5.63 3.78
CA PHE A 243 10.64 -5.09 3.60
C PHE A 243 9.60 -5.95 4.32
N MET A 244 9.59 -7.26 4.06
CA MET A 244 8.63 -8.20 4.63
C MET A 244 8.78 -8.28 6.15
N GLU A 245 9.99 -8.41 6.68
CA GLU A 245 10.19 -8.59 8.11
C GLU A 245 9.89 -7.32 8.93
N LEU A 246 10.25 -6.13 8.45
CA LEU A 246 9.88 -4.89 9.14
C LEU A 246 8.36 -4.68 9.12
N ASN A 247 7.70 -4.90 7.99
CA ASN A 247 6.24 -4.76 7.91
C ASN A 247 5.50 -5.80 8.76
N ARG A 248 6.01 -7.03 8.86
CA ARG A 248 5.46 -8.05 9.78
C ARG A 248 5.65 -7.66 11.25
N ILE A 249 6.78 -7.05 11.63
CA ILE A 249 6.97 -6.47 12.97
C ILE A 249 5.90 -5.40 13.26
N LEU A 250 5.61 -4.55 12.26
CA LEU A 250 4.64 -3.47 12.35
C LEU A 250 3.17 -3.96 12.39
N GLY A 251 2.91 -5.22 12.04
CA GLY A 251 1.58 -5.84 12.13
C GLY A 251 0.90 -6.09 10.78
N VAL A 252 1.66 -6.04 9.69
CA VAL A 252 1.17 -6.45 8.37
C VAL A 252 1.08 -7.97 8.33
N GLU A 253 -0.08 -8.49 7.95
CA GLU A 253 -0.38 -9.92 7.91
C GLU A 253 -0.24 -10.49 6.50
N HIS A 254 -0.44 -9.67 5.47
CA HIS A 254 -0.40 -10.10 4.08
C HIS A 254 0.17 -9.01 3.18
N VAL A 255 0.86 -9.40 2.11
CA VAL A 255 1.37 -8.49 1.09
C VAL A 255 0.93 -9.00 -0.27
N ILE A 256 0.44 -8.13 -1.13
CA ILE A 256 0.12 -8.42 -2.52
C ILE A 256 1.12 -7.66 -3.38
N ILE A 257 1.86 -8.37 -4.23
CA ILE A 257 2.87 -7.79 -5.12
C ILE A 257 2.47 -7.98 -6.59
N TYR A 258 2.52 -6.90 -7.37
CA TYR A 258 2.29 -6.95 -8.80
C TYR A 258 3.61 -7.05 -9.56
N LEU A 259 3.71 -8.04 -10.45
CA LEU A 259 4.88 -8.28 -11.29
C LEU A 259 4.46 -8.40 -12.75
N ASP A 260 5.26 -7.83 -13.66
CA ASP A 260 5.18 -8.19 -15.09
C ASP A 260 5.83 -9.57 -15.28
N GLU A 261 5.44 -10.31 -16.33
CA GLU A 261 5.89 -11.68 -16.58
C GLU A 261 7.39 -11.79 -16.90
N SER A 262 8.04 -10.67 -17.25
CA SER A 262 9.45 -10.64 -17.65
C SER A 262 10.43 -10.43 -16.48
N ASP A 263 11.42 -11.32 -16.40
CA ASP A 263 12.70 -11.24 -15.68
C ASP A 263 12.66 -10.87 -14.19
N ILE A 264 12.17 -11.78 -13.35
CA ILE A 264 12.41 -11.76 -11.90
C ILE A 264 13.78 -12.43 -11.65
N PRO A 265 14.77 -11.74 -11.05
CA PRO A 265 16.05 -12.35 -10.69
C PRO A 265 15.88 -13.59 -9.81
N ALA A 266 16.73 -14.61 -10.00
CA ALA A 266 16.60 -15.89 -9.29
C ALA A 266 16.57 -15.74 -7.75
N ASN A 267 17.39 -14.83 -7.19
CA ASN A 267 17.39 -14.56 -5.76
C ASN A 267 16.06 -13.94 -5.27
N LEU A 268 15.44 -13.06 -6.05
CA LEU A 268 14.13 -12.47 -5.75
C LEU A 268 13.04 -13.55 -5.85
N SER A 269 13.14 -14.45 -6.83
CA SER A 269 12.22 -15.59 -6.96
C SER A 269 12.25 -16.50 -5.73
N SER A 270 13.42 -16.83 -5.19
CA SER A 270 13.53 -17.67 -3.98
C SER A 270 12.88 -17.02 -2.76
N VAL A 271 13.04 -15.71 -2.60
CA VAL A 271 12.40 -14.95 -1.51
C VAL A 271 10.89 -14.90 -1.67
N ILE A 272 10.41 -14.66 -2.89
CA ILE A 272 8.98 -14.68 -3.21
C ILE A 272 8.39 -16.04 -2.82
N SER A 273 8.98 -17.14 -3.30
CA SER A 273 8.49 -18.49 -3.00
C SER A 273 8.51 -18.81 -1.51
N PHE A 274 9.52 -18.34 -0.76
CA PHE A 274 9.57 -18.50 0.69
C PHE A 274 8.35 -17.86 1.37
N TYR A 275 8.01 -16.62 1.02
CA TYR A 275 6.88 -15.92 1.63
C TYR A 275 5.51 -16.35 1.11
N GLU A 276 5.40 -16.81 -0.14
CA GLU A 276 4.18 -17.45 -0.67
C GLU A 276 3.89 -18.75 0.09
N ASN A 277 4.91 -19.58 0.35
CA ASN A 277 4.78 -20.82 1.14
C ASN A 277 4.36 -20.56 2.60
N MET A 278 4.68 -19.37 3.12
CA MET A 278 4.21 -18.92 4.44
C MET A 278 2.80 -18.32 4.40
N ASN A 279 2.18 -18.21 3.23
CA ASN A 279 0.85 -17.61 3.03
C ASN A 279 0.76 -16.15 3.55
N VAL A 280 1.88 -15.41 3.44
CA VAL A 280 1.96 -13.97 3.81
C VAL A 280 2.26 -13.07 2.61
N LEU A 281 2.58 -13.64 1.45
CA LEU A 281 2.77 -12.95 0.18
C LEU A 281 1.90 -13.60 -0.89
N GLU A 282 1.22 -12.78 -1.68
CA GLU A 282 0.52 -13.18 -2.91
C GLU A 282 1.14 -12.42 -4.09
N VAL A 283 1.52 -13.16 -5.13
CA VAL A 283 2.01 -12.56 -6.38
C VAL A 283 0.88 -12.49 -7.40
N VAL A 284 0.58 -11.27 -7.88
CA VAL A 284 -0.30 -11.06 -9.02
C VAL A 284 0.55 -10.79 -10.26
N ARG A 285 0.46 -11.70 -11.23
CA ARG A 285 1.11 -11.51 -12.53
C ARG A 285 0.19 -10.73 -13.44
N LEU A 286 0.68 -9.59 -13.92
CA LEU A 286 -0.09 -8.65 -14.73
C LEU A 286 0.81 -7.96 -15.76
N ARG A 287 0.52 -8.15 -17.05
CA ARG A 287 1.18 -7.44 -18.13
C ARG A 287 0.29 -6.34 -18.70
N ILE A 288 0.77 -5.10 -18.70
CA ILE A 288 0.04 -3.97 -19.29
C ILE A 288 0.11 -4.07 -20.83
N PRO A 289 -1.02 -3.99 -21.56
CA PRO A 289 -1.10 -4.33 -22.98
C PRO A 289 -0.67 -3.18 -23.91
N VAL A 290 -0.02 -2.16 -23.36
CA VAL A 290 0.44 -0.96 -24.08
C VAL A 290 1.85 -0.62 -23.63
N ALA A 291 2.60 0.11 -24.47
CA ALA A 291 3.94 0.51 -24.10
C ALA A 291 3.91 1.43 -22.86
N SER A 292 4.88 1.28 -21.96
CA SER A 292 4.95 2.04 -20.70
C SER A 292 4.86 3.55 -20.88
N LYS A 293 5.40 4.10 -21.97
CA LYS A 293 5.33 5.53 -22.32
C LYS A 293 3.96 6.01 -22.79
N GLN A 294 3.02 5.12 -23.03
CA GLN A 294 1.67 5.45 -23.54
C GLN A 294 0.61 5.47 -22.44
N ILE A 295 0.96 5.07 -21.22
CA ILE A 295 0.08 5.02 -20.07
C ILE A 295 0.79 5.66 -18.87
N TRP A 296 0.05 6.32 -18.00
CA TRP A 296 0.67 7.01 -16.87
C TRP A 296 1.37 6.03 -15.94
N TYR A 297 2.59 6.40 -15.54
CA TYR A 297 3.41 5.71 -14.55
C TYR A 297 3.42 4.18 -14.73
N HIS A 298 3.70 3.75 -15.97
CA HIS A 298 3.81 2.33 -16.36
C HIS A 298 2.53 1.50 -16.13
N GLY A 299 1.36 2.15 -15.99
CA GLY A 299 0.10 1.46 -15.73
C GLY A 299 -0.13 1.10 -14.26
N GLN A 300 0.62 1.69 -13.33
CA GLN A 300 0.48 1.45 -11.89
C GLN A 300 -0.95 1.60 -11.37
N LEU A 301 -1.75 2.50 -11.96
CA LEU A 301 -3.14 2.70 -11.58
C LEU A 301 -4.01 1.46 -11.82
N VAL A 302 -3.67 0.61 -12.80
CA VAL A 302 -4.33 -0.68 -13.02
C VAL A 302 -4.07 -1.62 -11.84
N ALA A 303 -2.81 -1.75 -11.40
CA ALA A 303 -2.43 -2.59 -10.27
C ALA A 303 -3.07 -2.09 -8.97
N VAL A 304 -3.02 -0.78 -8.71
CA VAL A 304 -3.66 -0.16 -7.53
C VAL A 304 -5.17 -0.44 -7.51
N THR A 305 -5.83 -0.31 -8.66
CA THR A 305 -7.28 -0.56 -8.75
C THR A 305 -7.60 -2.04 -8.56
N ASP A 306 -6.90 -2.95 -9.25
CA ASP A 306 -7.14 -4.39 -9.09
C ASP A 306 -6.95 -4.81 -7.63
N CYS A 307 -5.89 -4.33 -7.00
CA CYS A 307 -5.54 -4.65 -5.62
C CYS A 307 -6.56 -4.12 -4.60
N LEU A 308 -7.07 -2.90 -4.83
CA LEU A 308 -8.14 -2.32 -4.02
C LEU A 308 -9.37 -3.24 -4.03
N TYR A 309 -9.83 -3.62 -5.22
CA TYR A 309 -11.04 -4.43 -5.39
C TYR A 309 -10.83 -5.89 -4.96
N ARG A 310 -9.64 -6.46 -5.20
CA ARG A 310 -9.21 -7.77 -4.69
C ARG A 310 -9.26 -7.84 -3.17
N SER A 311 -8.95 -6.74 -2.49
CA SER A 311 -8.87 -6.70 -1.03
C SER A 311 -10.22 -6.45 -0.35
N MET A 312 -11.27 -6.08 -1.09
CA MET A 312 -12.59 -5.82 -0.50
C MET A 312 -13.21 -7.10 0.06
N GLY A 313 -13.55 -7.06 1.35
CA GLY A 313 -14.06 -8.22 2.09
C GLY A 313 -13.01 -9.29 2.45
N VAL A 314 -11.75 -9.07 2.08
CA VAL A 314 -10.62 -9.92 2.48
C VAL A 314 -9.77 -9.25 3.54
N SER A 315 -9.48 -7.96 3.36
CA SER A 315 -8.58 -7.19 4.21
C SER A 315 -9.32 -6.02 4.87
N ARG A 316 -9.12 -5.85 6.18
CA ARG A 316 -9.75 -4.75 6.92
C ARG A 316 -9.11 -3.40 6.59
N PHE A 317 -7.79 -3.36 6.56
CA PHE A 317 -7.01 -2.21 6.13
C PHE A 317 -6.07 -2.59 4.99
N VAL A 318 -5.90 -1.69 4.02
CA VAL A 318 -4.96 -1.85 2.92
C VAL A 318 -4.07 -0.62 2.81
N ALA A 319 -2.76 -0.81 2.90
CA ALA A 319 -1.76 0.22 2.69
C ALA A 319 -1.23 0.16 1.25
N PHE A 320 -1.23 1.29 0.55
CA PHE A 320 -0.72 1.40 -0.83
C PHE A 320 0.58 2.20 -0.81
N HIS A 321 1.72 1.51 -0.90
CA HIS A 321 3.04 2.15 -0.94
C HIS A 321 4.05 1.28 -1.70
N ASP A 322 5.23 1.84 -1.95
CA ASP A 322 6.28 1.20 -2.76
C ASP A 322 7.25 0.38 -1.85
N LEU A 323 8.12 -0.44 -2.44
CA LEU A 323 9.04 -1.32 -1.69
C LEU A 323 10.13 -0.55 -0.92
N ASP A 324 10.47 0.67 -1.36
CA ASP A 324 11.42 1.56 -0.68
C ASP A 324 10.73 2.51 0.32
N GLU A 325 9.48 2.21 0.68
CA GLU A 325 8.65 3.03 1.56
C GLU A 325 8.12 2.22 2.76
N PHE A 326 8.11 2.84 3.95
CA PHE A 326 7.72 2.19 5.20
C PHE A 326 6.82 3.10 6.05
N LEU A 327 5.69 2.57 6.51
CA LEU A 327 4.78 3.29 7.41
C LEU A 327 5.26 3.18 8.86
N ILE A 328 5.82 4.26 9.41
CA ILE A 328 6.45 4.27 10.73
C ILE A 328 5.62 5.10 11.72
N PRO A 329 5.05 4.50 12.78
CA PRO A 329 4.44 5.22 13.89
C PRO A 329 5.44 6.16 14.58
N GLN A 330 5.00 7.36 14.96
CA GLN A 330 5.90 8.39 15.49
C GLN A 330 5.96 8.42 17.02
N LYS A 331 5.02 7.76 17.69
CA LYS A 331 4.94 7.60 19.16
C LYS A 331 4.80 6.12 19.55
N PRO A 332 5.78 5.26 19.18
CA PRO A 332 5.69 3.81 19.43
C PRO A 332 5.58 3.45 20.91
N GLU A 333 6.05 4.31 21.82
CA GLU A 333 5.91 4.15 23.26
C GLU A 333 4.47 4.17 23.77
N LEU A 334 3.54 4.72 22.99
CA LEU A 334 2.09 4.72 23.28
C LEU A 334 1.37 3.53 22.65
N LEU A 335 2.10 2.68 21.92
CA LEU A 335 1.56 1.55 21.16
C LEU A 335 2.10 0.22 21.73
N PRO A 336 1.38 -0.89 21.53
CA PRO A 336 1.90 -2.20 21.87
C PRO A 336 3.17 -2.52 21.09
N GLN A 337 4.10 -3.25 21.70
CA GLN A 337 5.31 -3.73 21.00
C GLN A 337 4.97 -4.68 19.85
N THR A 338 3.84 -5.38 19.94
CA THR A 338 3.32 -6.26 18.90
C THR A 338 2.37 -5.50 17.98
N ALA A 339 2.64 -5.52 16.68
CA ALA A 339 1.78 -4.90 15.66
C ALA A 339 1.45 -3.41 15.90
N PRO A 340 2.44 -2.54 16.19
CA PRO A 340 2.19 -1.14 16.55
C PRO A 340 1.48 -0.35 15.45
N LEU A 341 1.77 -0.59 14.17
CA LEU A 341 1.09 0.11 13.08
C LEU A 341 -0.38 -0.28 13.03
N LEU A 342 -0.70 -1.57 13.11
CA LEU A 342 -2.09 -2.03 13.16
C LEU A 342 -2.84 -1.46 14.38
N ALA A 343 -2.20 -1.43 15.55
CA ALA A 343 -2.76 -0.82 16.74
C ALA A 343 -3.08 0.67 16.54
N LEU A 344 -2.17 1.42 15.88
CA LEU A 344 -2.40 2.81 15.52
C LEU A 344 -3.54 2.97 14.51
N LEU A 345 -3.58 2.16 13.46
CA LEU A 345 -4.64 2.24 12.44
C LEU A 345 -6.02 1.98 13.04
N ASN A 346 -6.13 1.11 14.04
CA ASN A 346 -7.38 0.89 14.78
C ASN A 346 -7.89 2.14 15.52
N THR A 347 -7.03 3.10 15.86
CA THR A 347 -7.46 4.35 16.52
C THR A 347 -7.78 5.46 15.52
N VAL A 348 -7.18 5.42 14.32
CA VAL A 348 -7.31 6.47 13.31
C VAL A 348 -8.41 6.16 12.28
N LEU A 349 -8.49 4.92 11.79
CA LEU A 349 -9.45 4.48 10.78
C LEU A 349 -10.77 3.99 11.42
N VAL A 350 -11.39 4.87 12.20
CA VAL A 350 -12.65 4.60 12.92
C VAL A 350 -13.85 5.25 12.24
N ASN A 351 -15.05 4.77 12.58
CA ASN A 351 -16.33 5.32 12.11
C ASN A 351 -16.39 5.41 10.58
N ASN A 352 -16.49 6.63 10.05
CA ASN A 352 -16.60 6.96 8.64
C ASN A 352 -15.28 7.41 8.00
N VAL A 353 -14.13 7.24 8.68
CA VAL A 353 -12.82 7.49 8.06
C VAL A 353 -12.48 6.32 7.16
N ALA A 354 -12.58 6.55 5.85
CA ALA A 354 -12.33 5.54 4.83
C ALA A 354 -10.86 5.46 4.44
N SER A 355 -10.12 6.56 4.56
CA SER A 355 -8.68 6.54 4.34
C SER A 355 -7.94 7.64 5.09
N ILE A 356 -6.66 7.38 5.32
CA ILE A 356 -5.68 8.37 5.76
C ILE A 356 -4.60 8.54 4.70
N ARG A 357 -4.28 9.80 4.40
CA ARG A 357 -3.17 10.19 3.53
C ARG A 357 -1.94 10.48 4.38
N VAL A 358 -0.94 9.61 4.33
CA VAL A 358 0.24 9.67 5.20
C VAL A 358 1.33 10.57 4.59
N PRO A 359 1.80 11.61 5.29
CA PRO A 359 2.91 12.45 4.86
C PRO A 359 4.20 11.68 4.69
N THR A 360 4.99 12.05 3.67
CA THR A 360 6.23 11.37 3.32
C THR A 360 7.43 12.04 3.97
N GLN A 361 8.23 11.25 4.66
CA GLN A 361 9.50 11.63 5.24
C GLN A 361 10.63 11.04 4.39
N TYR A 362 11.34 11.88 3.63
CA TYR A 362 12.46 11.41 2.82
C TYR A 362 13.66 11.08 3.70
N MET A 363 14.13 9.84 3.57
CA MET A 363 15.32 9.28 4.19
C MET A 363 16.45 9.23 3.15
N SER A 364 17.62 9.73 3.52
CA SER A 364 18.81 9.80 2.67
C SER A 364 19.45 8.42 2.53
N LEU A 365 19.20 7.76 1.41
CA LEU A 365 19.82 6.49 1.02
C LEU A 365 21.28 6.72 0.58
N GLN A 366 22.22 6.37 1.44
CA GLN A 366 23.67 6.43 1.23
C GLN A 366 24.29 5.04 1.18
N ASP A 367 23.86 4.14 2.07
CA ASP A 367 24.20 2.72 2.03
C ASP A 367 23.07 1.96 1.34
N THR A 368 23.35 1.43 0.15
CA THR A 368 22.42 0.62 -0.66
C THR A 368 22.60 -0.88 -0.45
N GLY A 369 23.39 -1.29 0.54
CA GLY A 369 23.56 -2.67 0.94
C GLY A 369 22.38 -3.19 1.73
N GLU A 370 22.63 -4.19 2.57
CA GLU A 370 21.60 -4.83 3.39
C GLU A 370 21.14 -3.93 4.54
N LEU A 371 19.89 -4.08 4.97
CA LEU A 371 19.31 -3.38 6.13
C LEU A 371 19.33 -1.85 5.96
N ILE A 372 18.80 -1.37 4.83
CA ILE A 372 18.82 0.06 4.47
C ILE A 372 18.11 0.91 5.52
N THR A 373 17.06 0.38 6.15
CA THR A 373 16.27 1.10 7.16
C THR A 373 17.03 1.31 8.46
N LEU A 374 18.03 0.46 8.73
CA LEU A 374 18.88 0.56 9.91
C LEU A 374 20.13 1.42 9.67
N LYS A 375 20.64 1.41 8.44
CA LYS A 375 21.88 2.11 8.10
C LYS A 375 21.67 3.56 7.66
N ASN A 376 20.49 3.89 7.14
CA ASN A 376 20.20 5.20 6.57
C ASN A 376 19.26 5.99 7.49
N THR A 377 19.85 6.69 8.47
CA THR A 377 19.09 7.41 9.52
C THR A 377 18.97 8.91 9.27
N LEU A 378 19.60 9.46 8.24
CA LEU A 378 19.48 10.87 7.91
C LEU A 378 18.18 11.13 7.16
N GLN A 379 17.41 12.12 7.60
CA GLN A 379 16.16 12.53 6.98
C GLN A 379 16.18 14.01 6.57
N ARG A 380 15.27 14.38 5.67
CA ARG A 380 14.97 15.79 5.38
C ARG A 380 14.32 16.46 6.58
N SER A 381 14.53 17.76 6.72
CA SER A 381 14.02 18.56 7.84
C SER A 381 12.49 18.73 7.84
N TYR A 382 11.82 18.44 6.72
CA TYR A 382 10.37 18.56 6.54
C TYR A 382 9.79 17.28 5.94
N THR A 383 8.49 17.08 6.16
CA THR A 383 7.68 16.05 5.49
C THR A 383 6.97 16.61 4.26
N ASP A 384 6.87 15.81 3.19
CA ASP A 384 6.11 16.11 1.99
C ASP A 384 4.63 15.72 2.19
N LYS A 385 3.73 16.69 1.98
CA LYS A 385 2.27 16.53 2.14
C LYS A 385 1.53 16.38 0.81
N THR A 386 2.28 16.32 -0.29
CA THR A 386 1.79 16.17 -1.67
C THR A 386 2.05 14.77 -2.21
N LEU A 387 3.30 14.29 -2.13
CA LEU A 387 3.72 12.96 -2.55
C LEU A 387 3.53 11.95 -1.42
N THR A 388 2.27 11.79 -1.02
CA THR A 388 1.84 10.95 0.08
C THR A 388 1.51 9.53 -0.38
N LYS A 389 1.21 8.65 0.57
CA LYS A 389 0.60 7.34 0.31
C LYS A 389 -0.60 7.13 1.24
N CYS A 390 -1.43 6.13 0.96
CA CYS A 390 -2.69 5.95 1.67
C CYS A 390 -2.76 4.61 2.41
N VAL A 391 -3.39 4.64 3.59
CA VAL A 391 -3.97 3.44 4.21
C VAL A 391 -5.47 3.60 4.19
N VAL A 392 -6.18 2.57 3.73
CA VAL A 392 -7.63 2.64 3.46
C VAL A 392 -8.38 1.49 4.10
N ARG A 393 -9.68 1.69 4.29
CA ARG A 393 -10.69 0.64 4.46
C ARG A 393 -11.29 0.34 3.09
N PRO A 394 -10.89 -0.76 2.42
CA PRO A 394 -11.11 -0.92 0.99
C PRO A 394 -12.60 -0.93 0.63
N GLU A 395 -13.47 -1.45 1.49
CA GLU A 395 -14.92 -1.50 1.28
C GLU A 395 -15.55 -0.11 1.08
N MET A 396 -14.95 0.94 1.65
CA MET A 396 -15.43 2.32 1.61
C MET A 396 -14.93 3.12 0.40
N ILE A 397 -14.02 2.55 -0.40
CA ILE A 397 -13.34 3.27 -1.49
C ILE A 397 -13.86 2.82 -2.86
N PHE A 398 -14.11 3.78 -3.73
CA PHE A 398 -14.42 3.52 -5.13
C PHE A 398 -13.17 3.60 -6.03
N GLU A 399 -12.36 4.63 -5.83
CA GLU A 399 -11.11 4.85 -6.57
C GLU A 399 -9.99 5.27 -5.61
N GLN A 400 -8.92 4.48 -5.62
CA GLN A 400 -7.64 4.80 -4.98
C GLN A 400 -6.62 5.17 -6.06
N GLY A 401 -6.01 6.34 -5.90
CA GLY A 401 -4.86 6.77 -6.70
C GLY A 401 -3.52 6.31 -6.11
N ILE A 402 -2.43 6.68 -6.77
CA ILE A 402 -1.04 6.45 -6.38
C ILE A 402 -0.72 7.23 -5.10
N HIS A 403 -1.13 8.51 -5.02
CA HIS A 403 -0.78 9.37 -3.89
C HIS A 403 -1.95 9.77 -2.98
N HIS A 404 -3.18 9.50 -3.41
CA HIS A 404 -4.38 9.92 -2.68
C HIS A 404 -5.55 8.98 -2.95
N THR A 405 -6.52 8.96 -2.03
CA THR A 405 -7.85 8.41 -2.32
C THR A 405 -8.61 9.41 -3.19
N SER A 406 -8.90 9.03 -4.44
CA SER A 406 -9.59 9.90 -5.41
C SER A 406 -11.08 9.98 -5.12
N ARG A 407 -11.71 8.85 -4.74
CA ARG A 407 -13.16 8.81 -4.53
C ARG A 407 -13.59 7.72 -3.54
N VAL A 408 -14.38 8.12 -2.55
CA VAL A 408 -15.11 7.23 -1.64
C VAL A 408 -16.44 6.79 -2.24
N ILE A 409 -16.97 5.65 -1.80
CA ILE A 409 -18.23 5.10 -2.36
C ILE A 409 -19.50 5.78 -1.81
N GLN A 410 -19.43 6.40 -0.63
CA GLN A 410 -20.52 7.16 0.01
C GLN A 410 -20.08 8.56 0.42
N ASP A 411 -20.97 9.55 0.35
CA ASP A 411 -20.69 10.96 0.72
C ASP A 411 -20.31 11.16 2.19
N ASN A 412 -20.80 10.30 3.07
CA ASN A 412 -20.50 10.39 4.50
C ASN A 412 -19.11 9.86 4.84
N TYR A 413 -18.43 9.13 3.94
CA TYR A 413 -17.09 8.63 4.15
C TYR A 413 -16.02 9.71 3.91
N LYS A 414 -14.95 9.65 4.70
CA LYS A 414 -13.92 10.69 4.74
C LYS A 414 -12.56 10.13 4.37
N ALA A 415 -11.91 10.76 3.40
CA ALA A 415 -10.47 10.66 3.19
C ALA A 415 -9.81 11.83 3.92
N ILE A 416 -9.00 11.56 4.93
CA ILE A 416 -8.39 12.60 5.79
C ILE A 416 -6.89 12.72 5.54
N ALA A 417 -6.34 13.91 5.80
CA ALA A 417 -4.90 14.08 5.91
C ALA A 417 -4.40 13.45 7.22
N GLY A 418 -3.33 12.68 7.15
CA GLY A 418 -2.64 12.12 8.31
C GLY A 418 -1.83 13.18 9.04
N ASP A 419 -1.76 13.04 10.36
CA ASP A 419 -0.90 13.86 11.22
C ASP A 419 0.55 13.33 11.16
N GLU A 420 1.47 14.21 10.78
CA GLU A 420 2.90 13.90 10.69
C GLU A 420 3.51 13.55 12.04
N ASP A 421 2.92 13.96 13.17
CA ASP A 421 3.40 13.59 14.51
C ASP A 421 2.80 12.26 15.01
N THR A 422 1.99 11.61 14.18
CA THR A 422 1.33 10.34 14.47
C THR A 422 1.85 9.21 13.57
N LEU A 423 1.87 9.41 12.25
CA LEU A 423 2.31 8.40 11.27
C LEU A 423 3.03 9.09 10.11
N ARG A 424 4.18 8.52 9.69
CA ARG A 424 4.94 8.99 8.52
C ARG A 424 5.26 7.84 7.59
N LEU A 425 5.33 8.14 6.30
CA LEU A 425 5.84 7.24 5.28
C LEU A 425 7.33 7.54 5.06
N TYR A 426 8.21 6.68 5.55
CA TYR A 426 9.65 6.83 5.36
C TYR A 426 10.00 6.38 3.94
N HIS A 427 10.46 7.30 3.09
CA HIS A 427 10.87 7.00 1.71
C HIS A 427 12.38 7.07 1.55
N PHE A 428 13.03 5.93 1.31
CA PHE A 428 14.47 5.84 1.15
C PHE A 428 14.88 6.17 -0.29
N LYS A 429 15.51 7.34 -0.49
CA LYS A 429 15.96 7.80 -1.80
C LYS A 429 17.33 8.45 -1.73
N THR A 430 18.05 8.44 -2.84
CA THR A 430 19.37 9.09 -3.02
C THR A 430 19.23 10.63 -3.04
N ARG A 431 18.80 11.23 -1.93
CA ARG A 431 18.63 12.67 -1.79
C ARG A 431 18.96 13.10 -0.37
N GLY A 432 19.72 14.19 -0.25
CA GLY A 432 20.30 14.67 1.00
C GLY A 432 19.33 14.78 2.18
N GLY A 433 19.90 14.72 3.38
CA GLY A 433 19.26 14.87 4.67
C GLY A 433 20.28 15.40 5.67
N SER A 434 19.82 16.06 6.71
CA SER A 434 20.68 16.70 7.71
C SER A 434 20.25 16.42 9.14
N LYS A 435 19.03 15.94 9.34
CA LYS A 435 18.50 15.59 10.65
C LYS A 435 18.59 14.09 10.84
N THR A 436 19.14 13.65 11.97
CA THR A 436 19.18 12.23 12.30
C THR A 436 17.83 11.76 12.84
N ASP A 437 17.41 10.58 12.40
CA ASP A 437 16.23 9.86 12.81
C ASP A 437 16.56 8.38 13.00
N THR A 438 16.64 7.96 14.25
CA THR A 438 17.00 6.58 14.62
C THR A 438 15.79 5.75 15.03
N ARG A 439 14.56 6.17 14.73
CA ARG A 439 13.35 5.47 15.23
C ARG A 439 13.32 3.99 14.86
N ILE A 440 13.55 3.66 13.59
CA ILE A 440 13.56 2.24 13.16
C ILE A 440 14.67 1.48 13.89
N VAL A 441 15.87 2.06 13.99
CA VAL A 441 17.01 1.44 14.71
C VAL A 441 16.67 1.20 16.17
N ARG A 442 16.14 2.21 16.86
CA ARG A 442 15.84 2.19 18.30
C ARG A 442 14.68 1.25 18.62
N ASP A 443 13.60 1.30 17.85
CA ASP A 443 12.32 0.68 18.21
C ASP A 443 12.15 -0.72 17.62
N TYR A 444 12.79 -1.00 16.48
CA TYR A 444 12.63 -2.25 15.73
C TYR A 444 13.94 -2.93 15.36
N GLY A 445 15.10 -2.28 15.56
CA GLY A 445 16.38 -2.69 14.99
C GLY A 445 16.85 -4.08 15.41
N ASP A 446 16.77 -4.42 16.70
CA ASP A 446 17.19 -5.73 17.19
C ASP A 446 16.32 -6.85 16.61
N ARG A 447 14.99 -6.68 16.67
CA ARG A 447 14.02 -7.64 16.13
C ARG A 447 14.14 -7.79 14.61
N LEU A 448 14.31 -6.68 13.90
CA LEU A 448 14.48 -6.70 12.44
C LEU A 448 15.78 -7.41 12.07
N THR A 449 16.89 -7.07 12.73
CA THR A 449 18.19 -7.70 12.48
C THR A 449 18.15 -9.20 12.71
N GLN A 450 17.53 -9.63 13.82
CA GLN A 450 17.37 -11.04 14.14
C GLN A 450 16.56 -11.78 13.05
N ARG A 451 15.34 -11.32 12.77
CA ARG A 451 14.44 -11.97 11.80
C ARG A 451 15.01 -11.96 10.39
N TYR A 452 15.61 -10.85 9.98
CA TYR A 452 16.27 -10.72 8.68
C TYR A 452 17.37 -11.77 8.51
N ARG A 453 18.27 -11.90 9.49
CA ARG A 453 19.38 -12.88 9.43
C ARG A 453 18.87 -14.32 9.42
N GLU A 454 17.85 -14.63 10.23
CA GLU A 454 17.22 -15.94 10.26
C GLU A 454 16.63 -16.31 8.88
N VAL A 455 15.86 -15.41 8.26
CA VAL A 455 15.24 -15.64 6.96
C VAL A 455 16.27 -15.72 5.84
N VAL A 456 17.25 -14.81 5.80
CA VAL A 456 18.33 -14.83 4.80
C VAL A 456 19.10 -16.15 4.86
N ALA A 457 19.40 -16.65 6.07
CA ALA A 457 20.06 -17.94 6.24
C ALA A 457 19.19 -19.12 5.80
N GLN A 458 17.87 -19.09 6.09
CA GLN A 458 16.94 -20.15 5.68
C GLN A 458 16.79 -20.26 4.16
N ILE A 459 16.80 -19.12 3.45
CA ILE A 459 16.68 -19.08 1.98
C ILE A 459 18.04 -19.37 1.31
N GLY A 460 19.16 -19.11 2.01
CA GLY A 460 20.53 -19.31 1.50
C GLY A 460 21.03 -18.14 0.64
N LEU A 461 20.81 -16.90 1.09
CA LEU A 461 21.13 -15.66 0.35
C LEU A 461 22.38 -14.90 0.83
#